data_AF-A0A2V9LTS1-F1
#
_entry.id   AF-A0A2V9LTS1-F1
#
_cell.length_a   1.000
_cell.length_b   1.000
_cell.length_c   1.000
_cell.angle_alpha   90.00
_cell.angle_beta   90.00
_cell.angle_gamma   90.00
#
_symmetry.space_group_name_H-M   'P 1'
#
loop_
_entity.id
_entity.type
_entity.pdbx_description
1 polymer ?
#
loop_
_entity_poly.entity_id
_entity_poly.type
_entity_poly.pdbx_seq_one_letter_code
_entity_poly.pdbx_strand_id
1 'polypeptide(L)'
;MAYKGSTDNGITWSPLLPVNASAQDQFFPWIKTDRSRGIINIAYYTSQNDGTFQHRLNVYLNHINPDGLLNVNAISDTHVITSVVNDPAADPLLGGFFFGDYIGVAARGLSIDGASRAYCGFTSNDVQGSYSGVSAPQQDNKLIRLDY
;
A
#
# COMPACT_ATOMS: atom_id res chain seq x y z
N MET A 1 9.87 5.41 2.71
CA MET A 1 9.63 4.28 3.64
C MET A 1 10.74 3.27 3.48
N ALA A 2 11.17 2.64 4.57
CA ALA A 2 12.27 1.70 4.55
C ALA A 2 12.05 0.54 5.53
N TYR A 3 12.81 -0.54 5.34
CA TYR A 3 12.75 -1.73 6.18
C TYR A 3 14.16 -2.20 6.56
N LYS A 4 14.20 -3.02 7.60
CA LYS A 4 15.34 -3.89 7.93
C LYS A 4 14.81 -5.31 8.06
N GLY A 5 15.66 -6.28 7.85
CA GLY A 5 15.33 -7.65 8.25
C GLY A 5 16.55 -8.42 8.71
N SER A 6 16.28 -9.63 9.12
CA SER A 6 17.24 -10.54 9.72
C SER A 6 17.11 -11.92 9.09
N THR A 7 18.25 -12.57 8.87
CA THR A 7 18.34 -13.97 8.40
C THR A 7 18.73 -14.93 9.53
N ASP A 8 18.88 -14.44 10.76
CA ASP A 8 19.42 -15.18 11.91
C ASP A 8 18.53 -15.04 13.16
N ASN A 9 17.20 -14.99 12.94
CA ASN A 9 16.19 -14.88 14.00
C ASN A 9 16.34 -13.62 14.88
N GLY A 10 16.80 -12.53 14.30
CA GLY A 10 16.87 -11.20 14.94
C GLY A 10 18.17 -10.92 15.67
N ILE A 11 19.20 -11.77 15.55
CA ILE A 11 20.50 -11.55 16.19
C ILE A 11 21.23 -10.40 15.50
N THR A 12 21.27 -10.40 14.17
CA THR A 12 21.78 -9.30 13.36
C THR A 12 20.71 -8.78 12.41
N TRP A 13 20.89 -7.53 12.00
CA TRP A 13 19.95 -6.82 11.13
C TRP A 13 20.69 -6.23 9.94
N SER A 14 20.03 -6.22 8.79
CA SER A 14 20.52 -5.54 7.60
C SER A 14 20.69 -4.03 7.84
N PRO A 15 21.46 -3.34 6.98
CA PRO A 15 21.30 -1.91 6.78
C PRO A 15 19.84 -1.56 6.44
N LEU A 16 19.50 -0.27 6.59
CA LEU A 16 18.20 0.23 6.19
C LEU A 16 18.06 0.17 4.67
N LEU A 17 17.03 -0.52 4.17
CA LEU A 17 16.76 -0.68 2.74
C LEU A 17 15.46 0.05 2.36
N PRO A 18 15.42 0.82 1.27
CA PRO A 18 14.22 1.53 0.87
C PRO A 18 13.16 0.56 0.33
N VAL A 19 11.92 0.70 0.81
CA VAL A 19 10.75 0.13 0.11
C VAL A 19 10.31 1.08 -1.00
N ASN A 20 10.35 2.36 -0.68
CA ASN A 20 10.02 3.47 -1.57
C ASN A 20 10.95 4.63 -1.21
N ALA A 21 11.71 5.10 -2.20
CA ALA A 21 12.72 6.14 -2.08
C ALA A 21 12.19 7.57 -2.34
N SER A 22 10.89 7.74 -2.61
CA SER A 22 10.28 9.06 -2.74
C SER A 22 10.48 9.88 -1.46
N ALA A 23 10.76 11.17 -1.62
CA ALA A 23 10.93 12.12 -0.52
C ALA A 23 9.60 12.56 0.11
N GLN A 24 8.46 12.18 -0.48
CA GLN A 24 7.14 12.50 0.07
C GLN A 24 6.75 11.55 1.20
N ASP A 25 5.63 11.80 1.86
CA ASP A 25 5.16 10.98 2.96
C ASP A 25 4.80 9.56 2.50
N GLN A 26 5.17 8.58 3.32
CA GLN A 26 4.71 7.20 3.26
C GLN A 26 4.41 6.71 4.67
N PHE A 27 3.22 6.17 4.89
CA PHE A 27 2.77 5.86 6.25
C PHE A 27 1.70 4.75 6.27
N PHE A 28 1.43 4.28 7.50
CA PHE A 28 0.60 3.11 7.81
C PHE A 28 0.90 1.91 6.93
N PRO A 29 2.11 1.31 7.03
CA PRO A 29 2.37 0.09 6.29
C PRO A 29 1.56 -1.09 6.85
N TRP A 30 1.15 -1.98 5.97
CA TRP A 30 0.71 -3.32 6.31
C TRP A 30 1.53 -4.35 5.53
N ILE A 31 2.08 -5.33 6.24
CA ILE A 31 2.95 -6.37 5.66
C ILE A 31 2.26 -7.73 5.65
N LYS A 32 2.46 -8.49 4.58
CA LYS A 32 1.99 -9.88 4.50
C LYS A 32 2.94 -10.75 3.69
N THR A 33 3.30 -11.89 4.24
CA THR A 33 4.05 -12.90 3.50
C THR A 33 3.13 -13.60 2.49
N ASP A 34 3.62 -13.76 1.27
CA ASP A 34 3.06 -14.70 0.31
C ASP A 34 4.01 -15.89 0.17
N ARG A 35 3.64 -16.98 0.83
CA ARG A 35 4.46 -18.19 0.87
C ARG A 35 4.55 -18.90 -0.48
N SER A 36 3.57 -18.72 -1.35
CA SER A 36 3.55 -19.43 -2.64
C SER A 36 4.59 -18.89 -3.61
N ARG A 37 4.93 -17.60 -3.52
CA ARG A 37 6.01 -16.95 -4.27
C ARG A 37 7.26 -16.66 -3.44
N GLY A 38 7.21 -16.86 -2.12
CA GLY A 38 8.31 -16.54 -1.21
C GLY A 38 8.57 -15.04 -1.03
N ILE A 39 7.63 -14.18 -1.43
CA ILE A 39 7.76 -12.72 -1.36
C ILE A 39 7.07 -12.13 -0.13
N ILE A 40 7.36 -10.88 0.18
CA ILE A 40 6.61 -10.08 1.16
C ILE A 40 5.87 -8.97 0.42
N ASN A 41 4.56 -8.92 0.60
CA ASN A 41 3.70 -7.82 0.21
C ASN A 41 3.79 -6.72 1.27
N ILE A 42 4.00 -5.48 0.86
CA ILE A 42 3.88 -4.32 1.74
C ILE A 42 2.98 -3.26 1.10
N ALA A 43 1.81 -3.06 1.69
CA ALA A 43 0.85 -2.05 1.29
C ALA A 43 1.01 -0.81 2.17
N TYR A 44 0.89 0.40 1.61
CA TYR A 44 1.05 1.65 2.37
C TYR A 44 0.37 2.83 1.66
N TYR A 45 0.02 3.86 2.42
CA TYR A 45 -0.36 5.14 1.85
C TYR A 45 0.89 5.93 1.48
N THR A 46 0.83 6.66 0.38
CA THR A 46 1.88 7.62 0.02
C THR A 46 1.31 8.84 -0.69
N SER A 47 1.91 9.99 -0.41
CA SER A 47 1.65 11.24 -1.12
C SER A 47 2.65 11.49 -2.26
N GLN A 48 3.37 10.46 -2.73
CA GLN A 48 4.39 10.62 -3.77
C GLN A 48 3.87 11.19 -5.09
N ASN A 49 2.58 11.00 -5.37
CA ASN A 49 1.93 11.52 -6.56
C ASN A 49 1.21 12.86 -6.30
N ASP A 50 1.31 13.43 -5.10
CA ASP A 50 0.70 14.71 -4.73
C ASP A 50 1.70 15.88 -4.80
N GLY A 51 2.47 15.92 -5.90
CA GLY A 51 3.28 17.07 -6.30
C GLY A 51 4.05 17.74 -5.16
N THR A 52 3.46 18.77 -4.55
CA THR A 52 4.10 19.65 -3.57
C THR A 52 3.54 19.52 -2.15
N PHE A 53 2.24 19.25 -1.97
CA PHE A 53 1.55 19.51 -0.70
C PHE A 53 1.46 18.30 0.24
N GLN A 54 1.82 17.11 -0.25
CA GLN A 54 1.85 15.86 0.51
C GLN A 54 0.54 15.50 1.20
N HIS A 55 -0.59 16.04 0.73
CA HIS A 55 -1.89 15.89 1.34
C HIS A 55 -2.69 14.75 0.72
N ARG A 56 -2.65 14.66 -0.60
CA ARG A 56 -3.41 13.66 -1.35
C ARG A 56 -2.61 12.37 -1.48
N LEU A 57 -3.33 11.25 -1.44
CA LEU A 57 -2.75 9.95 -1.18
C LEU A 57 -3.09 8.96 -2.29
N ASN A 58 -2.18 8.03 -2.51
CA ASN A 58 -2.46 6.77 -3.18
C ASN A 58 -2.14 5.62 -2.24
N VAL A 59 -2.75 4.46 -2.49
CA VAL A 59 -2.30 3.21 -1.90
C VAL A 59 -1.37 2.52 -2.87
N TYR A 60 -0.20 2.12 -2.38
CA TYR A 60 0.79 1.34 -3.11
C TYR A 60 0.92 -0.04 -2.50
N LEU A 61 1.25 -1.03 -3.31
CA LEU A 61 1.67 -2.36 -2.90
C LEU A 61 3.01 -2.68 -3.55
N ASN A 62 4.05 -2.85 -2.75
CA ASN A 62 5.37 -3.24 -3.23
C ASN A 62 5.65 -4.70 -2.83
N HIS A 63 6.44 -5.39 -3.65
CA HIS A 63 6.93 -6.73 -3.36
C HIS A 63 8.40 -6.68 -2.94
N ILE A 64 8.71 -7.22 -1.75
CA ILE A 64 10.08 -7.50 -1.32
C ILE A 64 10.39 -8.95 -1.72
N ASN A 65 11.45 -9.13 -2.50
CA ASN A 65 11.92 -10.43 -2.98
C ASN A 65 12.38 -11.35 -1.83
N PRO A 66 12.45 -12.67 -2.08
CA PRO A 66 12.94 -13.63 -1.08
C PRO A 66 14.38 -13.33 -0.61
N ASP A 67 15.23 -12.79 -1.49
CA ASP A 67 16.61 -12.38 -1.21
C ASP A 67 16.71 -10.92 -0.74
N GLY A 68 15.59 -10.26 -0.43
CA GLY A 68 15.51 -8.83 -0.22
C GLY A 68 16.31 -8.28 0.96
N LEU A 69 17.04 -9.10 1.71
CA LEU A 69 17.98 -8.68 2.75
C LEU A 69 19.43 -8.59 2.27
N LEU A 70 19.73 -9.19 1.11
CA LEU A 70 21.07 -9.31 0.54
C LEU A 70 21.25 -8.44 -0.71
N ASN A 71 20.16 -7.89 -1.24
CA ASN A 71 20.13 -7.24 -2.54
C ASN A 71 19.60 -5.81 -2.45
N VAL A 72 20.32 -4.84 -3.01
CA VAL A 72 19.89 -3.43 -3.05
C VAL A 72 18.69 -3.18 -3.98
N ASN A 73 18.37 -4.14 -4.86
CA ASN A 73 17.18 -4.15 -5.71
C ASN A 73 16.11 -5.13 -5.20
N ALA A 74 15.95 -5.19 -3.89
CA ALA A 74 15.01 -6.10 -3.22
C ALA A 74 13.55 -5.87 -3.58
N ILE A 75 13.20 -4.68 -4.07
CA ILE A 75 11.85 -4.36 -4.53
C ILE A 75 11.74 -4.75 -6.01
N SER A 76 11.04 -5.85 -6.29
CA SER A 76 10.87 -6.37 -7.67
C SER A 76 9.70 -5.77 -8.41
N ASP A 77 8.68 -5.33 -7.68
CA ASP A 77 7.43 -4.88 -8.28
C ASP A 77 6.75 -3.84 -7.41
N THR A 78 6.10 -2.87 -8.04
CA THR A 78 5.42 -1.75 -7.41
C THR A 78 4.10 -1.52 -8.12
N HIS A 79 3.02 -1.66 -7.37
CA HIS A 79 1.67 -1.52 -7.90
C HIS A 79 0.96 -0.34 -7.24
N VAL A 80 0.35 0.52 -8.05
CA VAL A 80 -0.57 1.55 -7.57
C VAL A 80 -1.95 0.89 -7.45
N ILE A 81 -2.47 0.82 -6.23
CA ILE A 81 -3.72 0.13 -5.92
C ILE A 81 -4.93 1.03 -6.16
N THR A 82 -4.81 2.33 -5.90
CA THR A 82 -5.88 3.29 -6.19
C THR A 82 -5.81 3.76 -7.64
N SER A 83 -6.96 3.80 -8.31
CA SER A 83 -7.07 4.32 -9.69
C SER A 83 -7.10 5.84 -9.75
N VAL A 84 -7.45 6.50 -8.64
CA VAL A 84 -7.40 7.95 -8.47
C VAL A 84 -6.64 8.32 -7.20
N VAL A 85 -6.25 9.58 -7.14
CA VAL A 85 -5.63 10.19 -5.97
C VAL A 85 -6.72 10.51 -4.95
N ASN A 86 -6.58 10.01 -3.72
CA ASN A 86 -7.48 10.21 -2.60
C ASN A 86 -7.18 11.55 -1.90
N ASP A 87 -8.19 12.36 -1.63
CA ASP A 87 -8.09 13.54 -0.79
C ASP A 87 -8.86 13.27 0.51
N PRO A 88 -8.19 12.95 1.65
CA PRO A 88 -8.86 12.66 2.90
C PRO A 88 -9.77 13.80 3.37
N ALA A 89 -9.42 15.06 3.11
CA ALA A 89 -10.17 16.22 3.56
C ALA A 89 -11.40 16.54 2.70
N ALA A 90 -11.60 15.82 1.59
CA ALA A 90 -12.76 15.99 0.73
C ALA A 90 -14.08 15.54 1.37
N ASP A 91 -14.06 14.73 2.45
CA ASP A 91 -15.27 14.32 3.15
C ASP A 91 -15.91 15.52 3.88
N PRO A 92 -17.16 15.92 3.54
CA PRO A 92 -17.78 17.13 4.09
C PRO A 92 -18.20 16.99 5.56
N LEU A 93 -18.31 15.77 6.08
CA LEU A 93 -18.69 15.50 7.47
C LEU A 93 -17.45 15.36 8.37
N LEU A 94 -16.42 14.66 7.89
CA LEU A 94 -15.24 14.32 8.66
C LEU A 94 -14.06 15.28 8.42
N GLY A 95 -14.01 15.91 7.23
CA GLY A 95 -12.93 16.78 6.81
C GLY A 95 -11.56 16.12 6.92
N GLY A 96 -10.52 16.91 7.20
CA GLY A 96 -9.16 16.39 7.38
C GLY A 96 -8.87 15.79 8.76
N PHE A 97 -9.86 15.65 9.65
CA PHE A 97 -9.65 15.19 11.03
C PHE A 97 -9.63 13.66 11.18
N PHE A 98 -10.16 12.95 10.19
CA PHE A 98 -10.16 11.50 10.12
C PHE A 98 -9.82 11.09 8.69
N PHE A 99 -9.17 9.95 8.52
CA PHE A 99 -8.75 9.47 7.19
C PHE A 99 -9.13 7.99 6.95
N GLY A 100 -9.89 7.38 7.87
CA GLY A 100 -10.42 6.02 7.72
C GLY A 100 -9.87 4.94 8.65
N ASP A 101 -10.43 3.74 8.49
CA ASP A 101 -9.94 2.51 9.11
C ASP A 101 -8.66 2.06 8.41
N TYR A 102 -7.63 1.76 9.20
CA TYR A 102 -6.27 1.48 8.73
C TYR A 102 -6.21 0.41 7.62
N ILE A 103 -5.17 0.51 6.78
CA ILE A 103 -4.94 -0.38 5.63
C ILE A 103 -4.63 -1.83 6.04
N GLY A 104 -5.01 -2.78 5.17
CA GLY A 104 -4.68 -4.20 5.31
C GLY A 104 -4.34 -4.85 3.98
N VAL A 105 -3.47 -5.86 4.00
CA VAL A 105 -3.26 -6.78 2.87
C VAL A 105 -3.36 -8.24 3.32
N ALA A 106 -4.11 -9.01 2.54
CA ALA A 106 -4.12 -10.47 2.57
C ALA A 106 -3.57 -11.00 1.23
N ALA A 107 -2.77 -12.06 1.29
CA ALA A 107 -2.20 -12.69 0.10
C ALA A 107 -2.47 -14.20 0.11
N ARG A 108 -2.70 -14.77 -1.06
CA ARG A 108 -2.83 -16.23 -1.27
C ARG A 108 -2.27 -16.62 -2.62
N GLY A 109 -1.61 -17.78 -2.65
CA GLY A 109 -1.27 -18.44 -3.90
C GLY A 109 -2.50 -18.87 -4.67
N LEU A 110 -2.33 -19.00 -5.98
CA LEU A 110 -3.27 -19.64 -6.88
C LEU A 110 -2.86 -21.11 -7.06
N SER A 111 -3.74 -21.93 -7.64
CA SER A 111 -3.44 -23.34 -7.96
C SER A 111 -2.51 -23.50 -9.18
N ILE A 112 -1.77 -22.44 -9.52
CA ILE A 112 -0.85 -22.35 -10.65
C ILE A 112 0.49 -21.90 -10.07
N ASP A 113 1.56 -22.63 -10.37
CA ASP A 113 2.89 -22.34 -9.84
C ASP A 113 3.33 -20.92 -10.19
N GLY A 114 3.84 -20.22 -9.17
CA GLY A 114 4.30 -18.85 -9.29
C GLY A 114 3.20 -17.80 -9.40
N ALA A 115 1.91 -18.16 -9.49
CA ALA A 115 0.81 -17.21 -9.57
C ALA A 115 0.14 -17.01 -8.21
N SER A 116 -0.16 -15.76 -7.90
CA SER A 116 -0.67 -15.31 -6.62
C SER A 116 -1.67 -14.17 -6.76
N ARG A 117 -2.29 -13.83 -5.64
CA ARG A 117 -3.18 -12.69 -5.52
C ARG A 117 -3.05 -12.03 -4.17
N ALA A 118 -3.09 -10.71 -4.17
CA ALA A 118 -3.32 -9.89 -2.99
C ALA A 118 -4.72 -9.24 -3.00
N TYR A 119 -5.23 -9.02 -1.80
CA TYR A 119 -6.42 -8.22 -1.51
C TYR A 119 -6.01 -7.09 -0.58
N CYS A 120 -6.10 -5.85 -1.04
CA CYS A 120 -5.74 -4.64 -0.31
C CYS A 120 -7.03 -3.96 0.16
N GLY A 121 -7.24 -3.93 1.48
CA GLY A 121 -8.30 -3.18 2.13
C GLY A 121 -7.79 -1.82 2.59
N PHE A 122 -8.49 -0.73 2.29
CA PHE A 122 -8.08 0.63 2.66
C PHE A 122 -9.28 1.60 2.61
N THR A 123 -9.16 2.76 3.25
CA THR A 123 -10.17 3.82 3.15
C THR A 123 -9.78 4.83 2.08
N SER A 124 -10.77 5.29 1.29
CA SER A 124 -10.56 6.34 0.29
C SER A 124 -11.86 7.04 -0.11
N ASN A 125 -11.73 8.29 -0.56
CA ASN A 125 -12.80 9.22 -0.92
C ASN A 125 -13.11 9.26 -2.41
N ASP A 126 -12.66 8.27 -3.19
CA ASP A 126 -12.87 8.30 -4.64
C ASP A 126 -14.38 8.40 -4.92
N VAL A 127 -14.77 9.43 -5.66
CA VAL A 127 -16.17 9.75 -5.99
C VAL A 127 -16.76 8.61 -6.80
N GLN A 128 -17.57 7.74 -6.19
CA GLN A 128 -18.29 6.67 -6.89
C GLN A 128 -19.70 7.07 -7.35
N GLY A 129 -20.14 8.31 -7.12
CA GLY A 129 -21.42 8.76 -7.67
C GLY A 129 -21.89 10.12 -7.20
N SER A 130 -23.04 10.52 -7.73
CA SER A 130 -23.81 11.67 -7.29
C SER A 130 -25.00 11.20 -6.45
N TYR A 131 -25.15 11.71 -5.22
CA TYR A 131 -26.34 11.53 -4.42
C TYR A 131 -27.27 12.71 -4.66
N SER A 132 -28.47 12.48 -5.22
CA SER A 132 -29.40 13.54 -5.62
C SER A 132 -28.79 14.60 -6.55
N GLY A 133 -27.86 14.20 -7.43
CA GLY A 133 -27.18 15.11 -8.36
C GLY A 133 -26.00 15.89 -7.76
N VAL A 134 -25.62 15.63 -6.50
CA VAL A 134 -24.46 16.24 -5.84
C VAL A 134 -23.39 15.18 -5.62
N SER A 135 -22.14 15.47 -6.00
CA SER A 135 -21.00 14.60 -5.65
C SER A 135 -20.88 14.48 -4.14
N ALA A 136 -20.89 13.26 -3.62
CA ALA A 136 -20.71 12.98 -2.21
C ALA A 136 -19.42 12.17 -2.01
N PRO A 137 -18.25 12.84 -1.88
CA PRO A 137 -17.04 12.16 -1.46
C PRO A 137 -17.26 11.68 0.00
N GLN A 138 -17.29 10.37 0.19
CA GLN A 138 -17.42 9.73 1.50
C GLN A 138 -16.18 8.88 1.77
N GLN A 139 -15.70 8.90 3.01
CA GLN A 139 -14.63 8.00 3.46
C GLN A 139 -15.13 6.57 3.55
N ASP A 140 -14.99 5.83 2.45
CA ASP A 140 -15.44 4.46 2.32
C ASP A 140 -14.31 3.44 2.39
N ASN A 141 -14.59 2.30 3.00
CA ASN A 141 -13.71 1.14 3.00
C ASN A 141 -13.78 0.41 1.66
N LYS A 142 -12.63 0.30 0.99
CA LYS A 142 -12.46 -0.36 -0.30
C LYS A 142 -11.63 -1.62 -0.18
N LEU A 143 -11.94 -2.57 -1.05
CA LEU A 143 -11.18 -3.81 -1.20
C LEU A 143 -10.80 -3.97 -2.67
N ILE A 144 -9.51 -3.87 -2.97
CA ILE A 144 -8.98 -4.05 -4.33
C ILE A 144 -8.22 -5.35 -4.41
N ARG A 145 -8.41 -6.04 -5.53
CA ARG A 145 -7.75 -7.29 -5.86
C ARG A 145 -6.62 -7.03 -6.86
N LEU A 146 -5.45 -7.61 -6.61
CA LEU A 146 -4.34 -7.64 -7.55
C LEU A 146 -3.90 -9.09 -7.78
N ASP A 147 -3.88 -9.50 -9.04
CA ASP A 147 -3.32 -10.78 -9.51
C ASP A 147 -1.89 -10.56 -9.98
N TYR A 148 -0.95 -11.43 -9.60
CA TYR A 148 0.47 -11.34 -9.99
C TYR A 148 1.18 -12.69 -10.07
#